data_AF-A0A815QVI6-F1
#
_entry.id   AF-A0A815QVI6-F1
#
_cell.length_a   1.000
_cell.length_b   1.000
_cell.length_c   1.000
_cell.angle_alpha   90.00
_cell.angle_beta   90.00
_cell.angle_gamma   90.00
#
_symmetry.space_group_name_H-M   'P 1'
#
loop_
_entity.id
_entity.type
_entity.pdbx_description
1 polymer ?
#
loop_
_entity_poly.entity_id
_entity_poly.type
_entity_poly.pdbx_seq_one_letter_code
_entity_poly.pdbx_strand_id
1 'polypeptide(L)'
;MKTTIGILFVCISATCGFLFGSSSGPEWNTLGTTWGPNPLNRQYFAKQPLTIEEARSSGFEPISTGCEGKFLGQRFIQNKDIGLILIYDSKGFIAGTQMAVPISLITTDYYKYAEQKMFNRDTVAGIDAYVLTAYFVDPKTICASDDSSNTRVKGSVGTGLWLQDGADPIRDSIVIPMSQSDAVTTKWVQGACFPSMGVHFWYDNRLDSDCTRYFPAFLLYNKEKLTGFGWAVFGKYEYTKRTEFPPLAAISSFLKPVPTCMPEKYAEVGGFTTMHIYFNTAPWNLVC
;
A
#
# COMPACT_ATOMS: atom_id res chain seq x y z
N MET A 1 -30.09 -61.02 40.43
CA MET A 1 -30.13 -60.00 41.50
C MET A 1 -29.01 -59.00 41.23
N LYS A 2 -29.37 -57.74 40.89
CA LYS A 2 -28.55 -56.50 40.86
C LYS A 2 -27.22 -56.58 40.07
N THR A 3 -27.17 -56.23 38.78
CA THR A 3 -26.97 -54.86 38.23
C THR A 3 -25.87 -54.06 38.93
N THR A 4 -24.66 -54.09 38.37
CA THR A 4 -23.68 -52.99 38.47
C THR A 4 -22.90 -52.93 37.15
N ILE A 5 -23.30 -52.02 36.27
CA ILE A 5 -22.53 -51.63 35.09
C ILE A 5 -21.49 -50.62 35.56
N GLY A 6 -20.21 -51.03 35.58
CA GLY A 6 -19.10 -50.12 35.81
C GLY A 6 -18.85 -49.27 34.58
N ILE A 7 -19.28 -48.01 34.62
CA ILE A 7 -18.90 -47.01 33.62
C ILE A 7 -17.47 -46.59 33.95
N LEU A 8 -16.52 -47.07 33.14
CA LEU A 8 -15.14 -46.62 33.15
C LEU A 8 -15.11 -45.20 32.57
N PHE A 9 -14.98 -44.19 33.44
CA PHE A 9 -14.66 -42.82 33.03
C PHE A 9 -13.22 -42.80 32.50
N VAL A 10 -13.05 -43.02 31.20
CA VAL A 10 -11.81 -42.67 30.51
C VAL A 10 -11.84 -41.16 30.30
N CYS A 11 -11.21 -40.41 31.21
CA CYS A 11 -10.80 -39.04 30.95
C CYS A 11 -9.75 -39.09 29.83
N ILE A 12 -10.21 -39.08 28.57
CA ILE A 12 -9.37 -38.67 27.46
C ILE A 12 -9.21 -37.17 27.65
N SER A 13 -8.11 -36.80 28.31
CA SER A 13 -7.52 -35.47 28.18
C SER A 13 -7.05 -35.33 26.73
N ALA A 14 -8.01 -35.13 25.82
CA ALA A 14 -7.73 -34.60 24.52
C ALA A 14 -7.31 -33.16 24.80
N THR A 15 -5.99 -32.96 24.81
CA THR A 15 -5.37 -31.66 24.69
C THR A 15 -6.17 -30.86 23.67
N CYS A 16 -6.84 -29.81 24.13
CA CYS A 16 -7.34 -28.72 23.29
C CYS A 16 -6.12 -28.00 22.69
N GLY A 17 -5.41 -28.69 21.79
CA GLY A 17 -4.51 -28.09 20.82
C GLY A 17 -5.32 -27.73 19.59
N PHE A 18 -6.36 -26.92 19.75
CA PHE A 18 -7.08 -26.32 18.64
C PHE A 18 -6.81 -24.81 18.65
N LEU A 19 -6.10 -24.40 17.59
CA LEU A 19 -6.15 -23.08 16.96
C LEU A 19 -5.36 -21.93 17.61
N PHE A 20 -4.11 -22.18 17.96
CA PHE A 20 -3.07 -21.20 17.61
C PHE A 20 -2.34 -21.74 16.39
N GLY A 21 -2.97 -21.61 15.22
CA GLY A 21 -2.24 -21.73 13.97
C GLY A 21 -1.05 -20.78 14.06
N SER A 22 0.16 -21.31 13.88
CA SER A 22 1.35 -20.47 13.78
C SER A 22 1.03 -19.43 12.72
N SER A 23 0.89 -18.18 13.14
CA SER A 23 0.53 -17.13 12.22
C SER A 23 1.76 -16.87 11.37
N SER A 24 1.82 -17.50 10.19
CA SER A 24 2.75 -17.08 9.16
C SER A 24 2.55 -15.57 9.00
N GLY A 25 3.66 -14.83 9.07
CA GLY A 25 3.64 -13.40 8.78
C GLY A 25 3.16 -13.13 7.35
N PRO A 26 3.07 -11.86 6.91
CA PRO A 26 2.52 -11.53 5.61
C PRO A 26 3.15 -12.32 4.47
N GLU A 27 2.32 -13.08 3.74
CA GLU A 27 2.75 -14.00 2.68
C GLU A 27 2.80 -13.33 1.31
N TRP A 28 2.41 -12.05 1.22
CA TRP A 28 2.44 -11.27 -0.02
C TRP A 28 1.65 -11.95 -1.15
N ASN A 29 0.52 -12.59 -0.84
CA ASN A 29 -0.25 -13.42 -1.77
C ASN A 29 -1.58 -12.79 -2.21
N THR A 30 -1.90 -11.59 -1.73
CA THR A 30 -3.11 -10.85 -2.10
C THR A 30 -2.82 -9.37 -2.22
N LEU A 31 -3.46 -8.68 -3.14
CA LEU A 31 -3.40 -7.22 -3.22
C LEU A 31 -4.76 -6.63 -2.84
N GLY A 32 -4.82 -5.88 -1.75
CA GLY A 32 -6.02 -5.18 -1.30
C GLY A 32 -5.80 -3.67 -1.31
N THR A 33 -6.81 -2.89 -1.67
CA THR A 33 -6.75 -1.42 -1.60
C THR A 33 -7.92 -0.85 -0.82
N THR A 34 -7.73 0.38 -0.35
CA THR A 34 -8.73 1.19 0.37
C THR A 34 -9.04 0.65 1.77
N TRP A 35 -8.59 1.34 2.81
CA TRP A 35 -8.96 1.01 4.17
C TRP A 35 -10.38 1.51 4.50
N GLY A 36 -11.08 0.80 5.38
CA GLY A 36 -12.26 1.35 6.03
C GLY A 36 -12.75 0.50 7.19
N PRO A 37 -13.56 1.09 8.10
CA PRO A 37 -13.90 0.47 9.38
C PRO A 37 -14.92 -0.68 9.28
N ASN A 38 -15.64 -0.80 8.15
CA ASN A 38 -16.67 -1.82 7.95
C ASN A 38 -16.17 -2.93 7.01
N PRO A 39 -15.66 -4.06 7.52
CA PRO A 39 -15.09 -5.12 6.68
C PRO A 39 -16.11 -5.81 5.76
N LEU A 40 -17.42 -5.59 5.97
CA LEU A 40 -18.48 -6.11 5.09
C LEU A 40 -18.72 -5.22 3.86
N ASN A 41 -18.20 -3.98 3.87
CA ASN A 41 -18.27 -3.12 2.70
C ASN A 41 -17.24 -3.57 1.67
N ARG A 42 -17.71 -4.02 0.51
CA ARG A 42 -16.87 -4.51 -0.60
C ARG A 42 -15.93 -3.45 -1.18
N GLN A 43 -16.14 -2.17 -0.88
CA GLN A 43 -15.21 -1.10 -1.24
C GLN A 43 -13.93 -1.13 -0.39
N TYR A 44 -14.01 -1.61 0.86
CA TYR A 44 -12.87 -1.66 1.76
C TYR A 44 -12.11 -2.96 1.56
N PHE A 45 -10.80 -2.86 1.56
CA PHE A 45 -9.86 -3.93 1.26
C PHE A 45 -10.21 -4.63 -0.05
N ALA A 46 -10.62 -3.83 -1.04
CA ALA A 46 -11.05 -4.32 -2.33
C ALA A 46 -9.89 -5.08 -2.98
N LYS A 47 -10.12 -6.36 -3.27
CA LYS A 47 -9.12 -7.21 -3.93
C LYS A 47 -8.83 -6.69 -5.33
N GLN A 48 -7.55 -6.65 -5.68
CA GLN A 48 -7.07 -6.23 -6.99
C GLN A 48 -6.53 -7.43 -7.78
N PRO A 49 -6.69 -7.42 -9.11
CA PRO A 49 -6.22 -8.48 -9.99
C PRO A 49 -4.69 -8.58 -10.01
N LEU A 50 -4.17 -9.79 -9.84
CA LEU A 50 -2.73 -10.08 -9.80
C LEU A 50 -2.16 -10.41 -11.19
N THR A 51 -3.03 -10.63 -12.19
CA THR A 51 -2.62 -10.86 -13.58
C THR A 51 -3.39 -9.96 -14.56
N ILE A 52 -2.83 -9.76 -15.76
CA ILE A 52 -3.53 -9.04 -16.84
C ILE A 52 -4.86 -9.74 -17.21
N GLU A 53 -4.91 -11.08 -17.17
CA GLU A 53 -6.12 -11.84 -17.44
C GLU A 53 -7.23 -11.55 -16.42
N GLU A 54 -6.88 -11.56 -15.13
CA GLU A 54 -7.78 -11.16 -14.05
C GLU A 54 -8.20 -9.68 -14.17
N ALA A 55 -7.28 -8.81 -14.60
CA ALA A 55 -7.53 -7.39 -14.76
C ALA A 55 -8.58 -7.15 -15.85
N ARG A 56 -8.39 -7.74 -17.03
CA ARG A 56 -9.32 -7.63 -18.16
C ARG A 56 -10.68 -8.22 -17.81
N SER A 57 -10.72 -9.38 -17.17
CA SER A 57 -12.00 -9.98 -16.73
C SER A 57 -12.72 -9.15 -15.66
N SER A 58 -11.97 -8.33 -14.92
CA SER A 58 -12.50 -7.36 -13.94
C SER A 58 -12.77 -5.97 -14.54
N GLY A 59 -12.68 -5.79 -15.86
CA GLY A 59 -12.98 -4.52 -16.54
C GLY A 59 -11.88 -3.46 -16.44
N PHE A 60 -10.64 -3.85 -16.18
CA PHE A 60 -9.49 -2.98 -16.34
C PHE A 60 -9.07 -2.89 -17.81
N GLU A 61 -8.75 -1.68 -18.25
CA GLU A 61 -8.31 -1.38 -19.60
C GLU A 61 -6.87 -0.87 -19.60
N PRO A 62 -6.04 -1.26 -20.60
CA PRO A 62 -4.68 -0.77 -20.71
C PRO A 62 -4.65 0.71 -21.12
N ILE A 63 -3.78 1.49 -20.47
CA ILE A 63 -3.52 2.90 -20.81
C ILE A 63 -2.08 3.14 -21.29
N SER A 64 -1.23 2.12 -21.21
CA SER A 64 0.13 2.15 -21.72
C SER A 64 0.66 0.72 -21.86
N THR A 65 1.43 0.49 -22.92
CA THR A 65 2.18 -0.77 -23.14
C THR A 65 3.41 -0.88 -22.25
N GLY A 66 3.79 0.20 -21.55
CA GLY A 66 4.88 0.21 -20.59
C GLY A 66 6.28 0.13 -21.19
N CYS A 67 7.27 0.05 -20.30
CA CYS A 67 8.67 -0.31 -20.60
C CYS A 67 9.49 0.70 -21.42
N GLU A 68 8.95 1.88 -21.66
CA GLU A 68 9.66 3.03 -22.19
C GLU A 68 9.35 4.27 -21.33
N GLY A 69 10.38 5.09 -21.10
CA GLY A 69 10.24 6.34 -20.35
C GLY A 69 10.28 6.15 -18.83
N LYS A 70 9.50 6.99 -18.13
CA LYS A 70 9.59 7.18 -16.67
C LYS A 70 8.91 6.10 -15.82
N PHE A 71 8.12 5.21 -16.43
CA PHE A 71 7.41 4.14 -15.73
C PHE A 71 7.66 2.81 -16.44
N LEU A 72 7.90 1.75 -15.68
CA LEU A 72 8.14 0.42 -16.20
C LEU A 72 6.90 -0.46 -16.03
N GLY A 73 6.62 -1.29 -17.04
CA GLY A 73 5.47 -2.20 -17.04
C GLY A 73 4.18 -1.62 -17.63
N GLN A 74 3.29 -2.52 -18.03
CA GLN A 74 2.01 -2.21 -18.65
C GLN A 74 1.04 -1.66 -17.62
N ARG A 75 0.40 -0.52 -17.91
CA ARG A 75 -0.46 0.18 -16.96
C ARG A 75 -1.92 0.01 -17.30
N PHE A 76 -2.74 -0.26 -16.28
CA PHE A 76 -4.16 -0.55 -16.40
C PHE A 76 -4.97 0.26 -15.40
N ILE A 77 -6.15 0.72 -15.82
CA ILE A 77 -7.12 1.40 -14.95
C ILE A 77 -8.52 0.81 -15.12
N GLN A 78 -9.37 0.96 -14.13
CA GLN A 78 -10.76 0.50 -14.17
C GLN A 78 -11.70 1.71 -14.23
N ASN A 79 -12.68 1.71 -15.13
CA ASN A 79 -13.70 2.76 -15.20
C ASN A 79 -13.16 4.20 -15.28
N LYS A 80 -12.02 4.41 -15.96
CA LYS A 80 -11.30 5.71 -16.03
C LYS A 80 -10.87 6.29 -14.66
N ASP A 81 -10.86 5.48 -13.60
CA ASP A 81 -10.39 5.86 -12.28
C ASP A 81 -8.86 5.90 -12.25
N ILE A 82 -8.28 7.11 -12.18
CA ILE A 82 -6.82 7.32 -12.12
C ILE A 82 -6.29 7.28 -10.67
N GLY A 83 -7.17 7.13 -9.67
CA GLY A 83 -6.78 7.02 -8.26
C GLY A 83 -6.00 5.75 -7.96
N LEU A 84 -6.25 4.68 -8.74
CA LEU A 84 -5.50 3.43 -8.68
C LEU A 84 -5.15 2.96 -10.09
N ILE A 85 -3.86 2.94 -10.39
CA ILE A 85 -3.32 2.38 -11.63
C ILE A 85 -2.57 1.10 -11.26
N LEU A 86 -2.90 -0.01 -11.90
CA LEU A 86 -2.18 -1.27 -11.74
C LEU A 86 -1.08 -1.38 -12.79
N ILE A 87 0.10 -1.82 -12.38
CA ILE A 87 1.25 -2.02 -13.26
C ILE A 87 1.51 -3.52 -13.37
N TYR A 88 1.67 -4.04 -14.58
CA TYR A 88 2.01 -5.44 -14.83
C TYR A 88 3.37 -5.55 -15.53
N ASP A 89 4.13 -6.59 -15.19
CA ASP A 89 5.39 -6.90 -15.86
C ASP A 89 5.17 -7.44 -17.29
N SER A 90 6.27 -7.63 -18.02
CA SER A 90 6.30 -8.21 -19.38
C SER A 90 5.63 -9.58 -19.48
N LYS A 91 5.50 -10.31 -18.36
CA LYS A 91 4.88 -11.64 -18.27
C LYS A 91 3.42 -11.58 -17.84
N GLY A 92 2.91 -10.39 -17.53
CA GLY A 92 1.52 -10.15 -17.18
C GLY A 92 1.19 -10.37 -15.70
N PHE A 93 2.19 -10.42 -14.81
CA PHE A 93 1.98 -10.44 -13.35
C PHE A 93 2.06 -9.03 -12.76
N ILE A 94 1.31 -8.78 -11.69
CA ILE A 94 1.31 -7.48 -11.01
C ILE A 94 2.75 -7.09 -10.60
N ALA A 95 3.22 -5.95 -11.07
CA ALA A 95 4.57 -5.43 -10.81
C ALA A 95 4.55 -4.20 -9.91
N GLY A 96 3.40 -3.56 -9.73
CA GLY A 96 3.31 -2.35 -8.92
C GLY A 96 1.95 -1.67 -9.01
N THR A 97 1.86 -0.50 -8.38
CA THR A 97 0.68 0.37 -8.42
C THR A 97 1.09 1.84 -8.50
N GLN A 98 0.16 2.68 -8.96
CA GLN A 98 0.30 4.13 -8.89
C GLN A 98 -0.95 4.78 -8.29
N MET A 99 -0.74 5.96 -7.72
CA MET A 99 -1.79 6.94 -7.43
C MET A 99 -1.53 8.20 -8.24
N ALA A 100 -2.49 8.63 -9.04
CA ALA A 100 -2.38 9.87 -9.81
C ALA A 100 -3.29 10.95 -9.20
N VAL A 101 -2.73 12.07 -8.77
CA VAL A 101 -3.45 13.25 -8.26
C VAL A 101 -3.65 14.23 -9.42
N PRO A 102 -4.91 14.50 -9.85
CA PRO A 102 -5.19 15.45 -10.93
C PRO A 102 -4.65 16.85 -10.59
N ILE A 103 -3.87 17.44 -11.49
CA ILE A 103 -3.29 18.77 -11.30
C ILE A 103 -4.39 19.83 -11.19
N SER A 104 -5.51 19.65 -11.91
CA SER A 104 -6.65 20.57 -11.87
C SER A 104 -7.35 20.66 -10.51
N LEU A 105 -7.13 19.69 -9.61
CA LEU A 105 -7.70 19.70 -8.26
C LEU A 105 -6.77 20.34 -7.21
N ILE A 106 -5.53 20.64 -7.58
CA ILE A 106 -4.56 21.28 -6.69
C ILE A 106 -4.81 22.79 -6.75
N THR A 107 -5.49 23.32 -5.73
CA THR A 107 -5.95 24.71 -5.68
C THR A 107 -4.99 25.67 -4.97
N THR A 108 -3.93 25.13 -4.38
CA THR A 108 -2.93 25.86 -3.60
C THR A 108 -1.53 25.41 -4.00
N ASP A 109 -0.59 26.35 -3.98
CA ASP A 109 0.83 26.07 -4.20
C ASP A 109 1.57 25.70 -2.90
N TYR A 110 0.85 25.53 -1.78
CA TYR A 110 1.43 25.24 -0.47
C TYR A 110 2.32 23.99 -0.49
N TYR A 111 1.74 22.85 -0.86
CA TYR A 111 2.47 21.60 -0.97
C TYR A 111 3.17 21.57 -2.33
N LYS A 112 4.50 21.56 -2.31
CA LYS A 112 5.35 21.75 -3.49
C LYS A 112 5.46 20.46 -4.30
N TYR A 113 4.36 20.02 -4.92
CA TYR A 113 4.29 18.80 -5.72
C TYR A 113 5.40 18.74 -6.79
N ALA A 114 5.56 19.82 -7.56
CA ALA A 114 6.53 19.89 -8.66
C ALA A 114 8.01 19.84 -8.23
N GLU A 115 8.30 20.17 -6.97
CA GLU A 115 9.67 20.21 -6.43
C GLU A 115 10.09 18.88 -5.80
N GLN A 116 9.14 17.96 -5.62
CA GLN A 116 9.34 16.70 -4.93
C GLN A 116 9.53 15.56 -5.95
N LYS A 117 10.67 14.87 -5.85
CA LYS A 117 11.08 13.82 -6.80
C LYS A 117 10.11 12.64 -6.90
N MET A 118 9.40 12.31 -5.82
CA MET A 118 8.38 11.27 -5.79
C MET A 118 7.24 11.51 -6.79
N PHE A 119 6.92 12.77 -7.10
CA PHE A 119 5.82 13.13 -7.98
C PHE A 119 6.28 13.27 -9.43
N ASN A 120 5.97 12.26 -10.23
CA ASN A 120 6.22 12.28 -11.67
C ASN A 120 5.00 12.84 -12.41
N ARG A 121 5.15 13.91 -13.18
CA ARG A 121 4.04 14.44 -14.00
C ARG A 121 3.72 13.47 -15.13
N ASP A 122 2.44 13.17 -15.36
CA ASP A 122 1.95 12.36 -16.47
C ASP A 122 0.56 12.79 -16.95
N THR A 123 0.15 12.32 -18.13
CA THR A 123 -1.23 12.45 -18.61
C THR A 123 -1.87 11.06 -18.61
N VAL A 124 -2.73 10.80 -17.62
CA VAL A 124 -3.38 9.50 -17.42
C VAL A 124 -4.83 9.60 -17.89
N ALA A 125 -5.21 8.81 -18.90
CA ALA A 125 -6.55 8.83 -19.49
C ALA A 125 -7.03 10.24 -19.91
N GLY A 126 -6.11 11.07 -20.41
CA GLY A 126 -6.37 12.46 -20.83
C GLY A 126 -6.35 13.48 -19.69
N ILE A 127 -5.99 13.08 -18.46
CA ILE A 127 -5.93 13.95 -17.28
C ILE A 127 -4.47 14.18 -16.89
N ASP A 128 -4.06 15.44 -16.88
CA ASP A 128 -2.76 15.85 -16.34
C ASP A 128 -2.73 15.66 -14.82
N ALA A 129 -1.75 14.89 -14.34
CA ALA A 129 -1.65 14.47 -12.96
C ALA A 129 -0.20 14.41 -12.47
N TYR A 130 -0.01 14.53 -11.15
CA TYR A 130 1.19 14.06 -10.47
C TYR A 130 1.00 12.60 -10.05
N VAL A 131 1.96 11.75 -10.39
CA VAL A 131 1.87 10.30 -10.21
C VAL A 131 2.92 9.83 -9.21
N LEU A 132 2.46 9.11 -8.19
CA LEU A 132 3.28 8.37 -7.24
C LEU A 132 3.31 6.91 -7.65
N THR A 133 4.49 6.28 -7.65
CA THR A 133 4.66 4.90 -8.13
C THR A 133 5.34 4.03 -7.08
N ALA A 134 4.78 2.84 -6.87
CA ALA A 134 5.36 1.78 -6.06
C ALA A 134 5.49 0.51 -6.90
N TYR A 135 6.66 -0.13 -6.89
CA TYR A 135 6.90 -1.43 -7.52
C TYR A 135 7.05 -2.52 -6.47
N PHE A 136 6.50 -3.70 -6.77
CA PHE A 136 6.51 -4.89 -5.91
C PHE A 136 7.64 -5.88 -6.29
N VAL A 137 8.46 -5.50 -7.26
CA VAL A 137 9.68 -6.18 -7.71
C VAL A 137 10.73 -5.15 -8.04
N ASP A 138 11.98 -5.61 -8.11
CA ASP A 138 13.08 -4.81 -8.62
C ASP A 138 12.69 -4.26 -10.01
N PRO A 139 12.63 -2.92 -10.19
CA PRO A 139 12.27 -2.30 -11.45
C PRO A 139 13.05 -2.83 -12.66
N LYS A 140 14.30 -3.27 -12.48
CA LYS A 140 15.15 -3.85 -13.54
C LYS A 140 14.55 -5.11 -14.17
N THR A 141 13.70 -5.83 -13.44
CA THR A 141 13.12 -7.10 -13.88
C THR A 141 11.78 -6.94 -14.60
N ILE A 142 11.11 -5.80 -14.45
CA ILE A 142 9.71 -5.60 -14.91
C ILE A 142 9.57 -5.75 -16.42
N CYS A 143 10.57 -5.31 -17.16
CA CYS A 143 10.57 -5.30 -18.62
C CYS A 143 11.51 -6.34 -19.23
N ALA A 144 12.14 -7.16 -18.39
CA ALA A 144 13.00 -8.23 -18.86
C ALA A 144 12.18 -9.32 -19.55
N SER A 145 12.64 -9.79 -20.71
CA SER A 145 12.01 -10.86 -21.47
C SER A 145 12.58 -12.24 -21.15
N ASP A 146 13.62 -12.32 -20.31
CA ASP A 146 14.26 -13.58 -19.96
C ASP A 146 13.57 -14.28 -18.77
N ASP A 147 13.55 -15.61 -18.81
CA ASP A 147 12.94 -16.42 -17.75
C ASP A 147 13.80 -16.55 -16.50
N SER A 148 15.11 -16.30 -16.60
CA SER A 148 16.06 -16.35 -15.49
C SER A 148 15.93 -15.24 -14.46
N SER A 149 15.37 -14.08 -14.83
CA SER A 149 15.31 -12.90 -13.95
C SER A 149 14.09 -12.90 -13.01
N ASN A 150 13.08 -13.74 -13.27
CA ASN A 150 11.82 -13.71 -12.53
C ASN A 150 11.72 -14.89 -11.56
N THR A 151 12.21 -14.68 -10.33
CA THR A 151 12.14 -15.64 -9.22
C THR A 151 10.77 -15.63 -8.51
N ARG A 152 9.75 -14.96 -9.06
CA ARG A 152 8.43 -14.86 -8.41
C ARG A 152 7.75 -16.21 -8.35
N VAL A 153 7.32 -16.56 -7.14
CA VAL A 153 6.40 -17.67 -6.91
C VAL A 153 5.04 -17.30 -7.47
N LYS A 154 4.45 -18.19 -8.28
CA LYS A 154 3.08 -18.02 -8.79
C LYS A 154 2.11 -17.76 -7.63
N GLY A 155 1.35 -16.67 -7.72
CA GLY A 155 0.43 -16.24 -6.67
C GLY A 155 1.01 -15.27 -5.65
N SER A 156 2.29 -14.88 -5.77
CA SER A 156 2.88 -13.76 -5.02
C SER A 156 2.65 -12.42 -5.73
N VAL A 157 2.39 -11.38 -4.95
CA VAL A 157 2.35 -9.96 -5.36
C VAL A 157 3.74 -9.45 -5.71
N GLY A 158 4.79 -9.97 -5.06
CA GLY A 158 6.11 -9.35 -5.15
C GLY A 158 7.22 -10.01 -4.35
N THR A 159 8.44 -9.49 -4.52
CA THR A 159 9.64 -9.90 -3.78
C THR A 159 10.18 -8.79 -2.87
N GLY A 160 9.63 -7.58 -2.99
CA GLY A 160 9.99 -6.42 -2.16
C GLY A 160 9.15 -5.20 -2.53
N LEU A 161 9.45 -4.04 -1.95
CA LEU A 161 8.78 -2.79 -2.29
C LEU A 161 9.82 -1.71 -2.63
N TRP A 162 9.61 -1.03 -3.76
CA TRP A 162 10.40 0.10 -4.24
C TRP A 162 9.46 1.28 -4.46
N LEU A 163 9.76 2.42 -3.84
CA LEU A 163 9.04 3.66 -4.12
C LEU A 163 9.88 4.48 -5.11
N GLN A 164 9.28 4.87 -6.24
CA GLN A 164 9.98 5.67 -7.25
C GLN A 164 10.21 7.09 -6.72
N ASP A 165 11.47 7.51 -6.65
CA ASP A 165 11.94 8.81 -6.12
C ASP A 165 12.73 9.60 -7.18
N GLY A 166 12.16 9.67 -8.39
CA GLY A 166 12.76 10.37 -9.52
C GLY A 166 12.22 9.88 -10.86
N ALA A 167 12.90 10.27 -11.93
CA ALA A 167 12.46 10.02 -13.30
C ALA A 167 12.80 8.60 -13.79
N ASP A 168 13.89 8.00 -13.30
CA ASP A 168 14.33 6.66 -13.70
C ASP A 168 14.08 5.67 -12.56
N PRO A 169 13.07 4.80 -12.62
CA PRO A 169 12.77 3.88 -11.52
C PRO A 169 13.87 2.84 -11.25
N ILE A 170 14.79 2.57 -12.19
CA ILE A 170 15.92 1.65 -11.97
C ILE A 170 16.98 2.28 -11.09
N ARG A 171 17.19 3.60 -11.20
CA ARG A 171 18.23 4.35 -10.49
C ARG A 171 17.70 5.12 -9.29
N ASP A 172 16.48 5.62 -9.43
CA ASP A 172 15.82 6.56 -8.53
C ASP A 172 14.65 5.84 -7.83
N SER A 173 14.97 4.87 -6.99
CA SER A 173 14.00 4.17 -6.16
C SER A 173 14.49 4.04 -4.72
N ILE A 174 13.59 4.24 -3.76
CA ILE A 174 13.81 3.95 -2.35
C ILE A 174 13.38 2.50 -2.11
N VAL A 175 14.36 1.65 -1.77
CA VAL A 175 14.10 0.25 -1.38
C VAL A 175 13.54 0.22 0.02
N ILE A 176 12.41 -0.46 0.21
CA ILE A 176 11.71 -0.51 1.48
C ILE A 176 12.18 -1.72 2.32
N PRO A 177 12.51 -1.51 3.60
CA PRO A 177 12.85 -2.59 4.53
C PRO A 177 11.70 -3.59 4.71
N MET A 178 11.98 -4.89 4.54
CA MET A 178 10.96 -5.94 4.65
C MET A 178 10.57 -6.26 6.10
N SER A 179 11.42 -5.88 7.07
CA SER A 179 11.20 -6.07 8.50
C SER A 179 11.19 -4.74 9.25
N GLN A 180 10.51 -4.72 10.39
CA GLN A 180 10.47 -3.54 11.26
C GLN A 180 11.84 -3.24 11.88
N SER A 181 12.62 -4.27 12.21
CA SER A 181 13.97 -4.13 12.75
C SER A 181 14.93 -3.48 11.75
N ASP A 182 14.78 -3.77 10.46
CA ASP A 182 15.57 -3.11 9.43
C ASP A 182 15.08 -1.66 9.23
N ALA A 183 13.77 -1.43 9.29
CA ALA A 183 13.18 -0.10 9.12
C ALA A 183 13.73 0.95 10.09
N VAL A 184 13.86 0.60 11.37
CA VAL A 184 14.37 1.52 12.41
C VAL A 184 15.85 1.88 12.24
N THR A 185 16.59 1.19 11.37
CA THR A 185 17.99 1.53 11.01
C THR A 185 18.09 2.52 9.85
N THR A 186 16.96 2.91 9.28
CA THR A 186 16.85 3.82 8.13
C THR A 186 16.16 5.14 8.53
N LYS A 187 15.75 5.93 7.54
CA LYS A 187 14.95 7.15 7.78
C LYS A 187 13.49 6.88 8.12
N TRP A 188 13.02 5.64 8.07
CA TRP A 188 11.64 5.31 8.44
C TRP A 188 11.44 5.40 9.95
N VAL A 189 10.65 6.38 10.38
CA VAL A 189 10.36 6.64 11.80
C VAL A 189 9.07 5.94 12.19
N GLN A 190 9.11 5.15 13.25
CA GLN A 190 7.91 4.49 13.77
C GLN A 190 6.90 5.52 14.28
N GLY A 191 5.69 5.48 13.72
CA GLY A 191 4.54 6.25 14.18
C GLY A 191 3.76 5.50 15.25
N ALA A 192 2.47 5.28 15.00
CA ALA A 192 1.61 4.54 15.90
C ALA A 192 1.00 3.30 15.25
N CYS A 193 0.66 2.34 16.11
CA CYS A 193 -0.25 1.27 15.76
C CYS A 193 -1.66 1.82 15.62
N PHE A 194 -2.30 1.55 14.49
CA PHE A 194 -3.74 1.71 14.34
C PHE A 194 -4.39 0.33 14.17
N PRO A 195 -5.31 -0.08 15.07
CA PRO A 195 -6.02 -1.35 14.94
C PRO A 195 -6.71 -1.47 13.58
N SER A 196 -6.54 -2.59 12.88
CA SER A 196 -7.01 -2.83 11.49
C SER A 196 -6.19 -2.20 10.35
N MET A 197 -5.12 -1.46 10.65
CA MET A 197 -4.18 -0.95 9.63
C MET A 197 -2.75 -1.50 9.83
N GLY A 198 -2.32 -1.65 11.08
CA GLY A 198 -0.96 -2.05 11.45
C GLY A 198 -0.13 -0.92 12.06
N VAL A 199 1.17 -1.16 12.23
CA VAL A 199 2.13 -0.17 12.74
C VAL A 199 2.58 0.71 11.59
N HIS A 200 2.28 2.01 11.68
CA HIS A 200 2.69 2.97 10.66
C HIS A 200 4.15 3.39 10.84
N PHE A 201 4.86 3.52 9.74
CA PHE A 201 6.18 4.16 9.68
C PHE A 201 6.15 5.30 8.67
N TRP A 202 6.71 6.45 9.06
CA TRP A 202 6.71 7.70 8.29
C TRP A 202 8.14 8.11 7.97
N TYR A 203 8.41 8.50 6.72
CA TYR A 203 9.77 8.78 6.28
C TYR A 203 10.28 10.12 6.83
N ASP A 204 11.42 10.09 7.51
CA ASP A 204 12.16 11.25 8.04
C ASP A 204 11.29 12.20 8.90
N ASN A 205 10.30 11.61 9.59
CA ASN A 205 9.26 12.35 10.29
C ASN A 205 9.71 12.82 11.69
N ARG A 206 9.60 14.13 11.92
CA ARG A 206 9.99 14.86 13.14
C ARG A 206 9.00 15.98 13.48
N LEU A 207 9.08 16.54 14.68
CA LEU A 207 8.19 17.64 15.10
C LEU A 207 8.35 18.89 14.22
N ASP A 208 9.58 19.18 13.77
CA ASP A 208 9.97 20.29 12.91
C ASP A 208 10.06 19.89 11.42
N SER A 209 9.28 18.87 11.00
CA SER A 209 9.22 18.47 9.59
C SER A 209 8.70 19.61 8.74
N ASP A 210 9.19 19.70 7.50
CA ASP A 210 8.67 20.65 6.52
C ASP A 210 7.40 20.10 5.88
N CYS A 211 6.24 20.58 6.32
CA CYS A 211 4.95 20.16 5.75
C CYS A 211 4.77 20.58 4.27
N THR A 212 5.55 21.53 3.74
CA THR A 212 5.47 21.92 2.32
C THR A 212 6.02 20.85 1.38
N ARG A 213 6.86 19.95 1.91
CA ARG A 213 7.56 18.88 1.21
C ARG A 213 7.47 17.55 1.97
N TYR A 214 6.37 17.35 2.68
CA TYR A 214 6.15 16.14 3.48
C TYR A 214 6.18 14.89 2.61
N PHE A 215 6.92 13.86 3.01
CA PHE A 215 7.11 12.67 2.19
C PHE A 215 5.76 11.94 1.97
N PRO A 216 5.36 11.63 0.73
CA PRO A 216 3.96 11.29 0.42
C PRO A 216 3.60 9.82 0.65
N ALA A 217 4.31 9.11 1.54
CA ALA A 217 4.07 7.70 1.79
C ALA A 217 4.33 7.28 3.24
N PHE A 218 3.65 6.22 3.66
CA PHE A 218 3.87 5.52 4.92
C PHE A 218 3.96 4.01 4.67
N LEU A 219 4.65 3.31 5.57
CA LEU A 219 4.73 1.84 5.55
C LEU A 219 3.84 1.25 6.64
N LEU A 220 3.42 0.01 6.43
CA LEU A 220 2.63 -0.75 7.39
C LEU A 220 3.35 -2.04 7.73
N TYR A 221 3.65 -2.23 9.01
CA TYR A 221 4.17 -3.48 9.54
C TYR A 221 3.12 -4.17 10.39
N ASN A 222 3.09 -5.50 10.30
CA ASN A 222 2.32 -6.36 11.19
C ASN A 222 3.18 -7.56 11.55
N LYS A 223 3.26 -7.89 12.85
CA LYS A 223 4.16 -8.94 13.35
C LYS A 223 5.59 -8.76 12.83
N GLU A 224 6.07 -7.52 12.92
CA GLU A 224 7.41 -7.08 12.53
C GLU A 224 7.77 -7.24 11.05
N LYS A 225 6.79 -7.55 10.18
CA LYS A 225 6.99 -7.75 8.75
C LYS A 225 6.15 -6.77 7.93
N LEU A 226 6.70 -6.33 6.80
CA LEU A 226 6.04 -5.41 5.88
C LEU A 226 4.77 -6.08 5.34
N THR A 227 3.62 -5.52 5.67
CA THR A 227 2.30 -6.06 5.29
C THR A 227 1.55 -5.17 4.30
N GLY A 228 2.03 -3.96 4.09
CA GLY A 228 1.41 -2.97 3.21
C GLY A 228 2.16 -1.64 3.26
N PHE A 229 1.62 -0.68 2.56
CA PHE A 229 2.06 0.71 2.56
C PHE A 229 0.86 1.59 2.20
N GLY A 230 1.06 2.89 2.19
CA GLY A 230 0.06 3.78 1.61
C GLY A 230 0.65 5.10 1.17
N TRP A 231 -0.15 5.81 0.38
CA TRP A 231 0.12 7.18 -0.01
C TRP A 231 -0.58 8.14 0.95
N ALA A 232 0.02 9.30 1.14
CA ALA A 232 -0.42 10.29 2.11
C ALA A 232 -0.06 11.69 1.60
N VAL A 233 -1.03 12.39 1.00
CA VAL A 233 -0.80 13.68 0.35
C VAL A 233 -1.68 14.77 0.96
N PHE A 234 -1.12 15.98 1.07
CA PHE A 234 -1.85 17.15 1.53
C PHE A 234 -2.90 17.58 0.49
N GLY A 235 -4.13 17.79 0.97
CA GLY A 235 -5.32 18.09 0.16
C GLY A 235 -6.39 17.02 0.32
N LYS A 236 -7.65 17.38 0.02
CA LYS A 236 -8.79 16.45 -0.01
C LYS A 236 -9.28 16.29 -1.45
N TYR A 237 -8.88 15.19 -2.10
CA TYR A 237 -9.16 14.94 -3.52
C TYR A 237 -10.21 13.84 -3.74
N GLU A 238 -11.48 14.22 -3.87
CA GLU A 238 -12.64 13.31 -3.95
C GLU A 238 -13.01 12.87 -5.39
N TYR A 239 -12.02 12.59 -6.24
CA TYR A 239 -12.23 12.13 -7.63
C TYR A 239 -12.26 10.60 -7.77
N THR A 240 -11.91 9.88 -6.71
CA THR A 240 -11.86 8.42 -6.67
C THR A 240 -12.47 7.91 -5.37
N LYS A 241 -13.00 6.69 -5.40
CA LYS A 241 -13.50 5.97 -4.22
C LYS A 241 -12.39 5.19 -3.50
N ARG A 242 -11.16 5.24 -4.03
CA ARG A 242 -10.03 4.45 -3.54
C ARG A 242 -9.29 5.09 -2.37
N THR A 243 -9.51 6.38 -2.15
CA THR A 243 -8.83 7.18 -1.13
C THR A 243 -9.64 7.31 0.15
N GLU A 244 -8.93 7.54 1.26
CA GLU A 244 -9.51 7.85 2.57
C GLU A 244 -9.13 9.28 2.99
N PHE A 245 -9.99 9.90 3.81
CA PHE A 245 -9.81 11.27 4.28
C PHE A 245 -9.85 11.30 5.81
N PRO A 246 -8.72 10.97 6.49
CA PRO A 246 -8.70 10.95 7.94
C PRO A 246 -8.98 12.35 8.49
N PRO A 247 -9.90 12.50 9.46
CA PRO A 247 -10.12 13.79 10.11
C PRO A 247 -8.87 14.20 10.90
N LEU A 248 -8.64 15.51 11.05
CA LEU A 248 -7.48 16.04 11.79
C LEU A 248 -7.33 15.41 13.19
N ALA A 249 -8.45 15.19 13.89
CA ALA A 249 -8.48 14.58 15.22
C ALA A 249 -7.95 13.13 15.25
N ALA A 250 -7.93 12.42 14.11
CA ALA A 250 -7.43 11.06 14.00
C ALA A 250 -5.94 10.98 13.62
N ILE A 251 -5.31 12.07 13.16
CA ILE A 251 -3.92 12.04 12.66
C ILE A 251 -2.94 11.46 13.71
N SER A 252 -3.07 11.87 14.98
CA SER A 252 -2.18 11.41 16.06
C SER A 252 -2.33 9.93 16.42
N SER A 253 -3.37 9.26 15.92
CA SER A 253 -3.59 7.83 16.13
C SER A 253 -2.68 6.94 15.25
N PHE A 254 -2.11 7.49 14.18
CA PHE A 254 -1.21 6.76 13.27
C PHE A 254 0.10 7.50 12.97
N LEU A 255 0.12 8.84 13.05
CA LEU A 255 1.30 9.67 12.84
C LEU A 255 1.87 10.14 14.17
N LYS A 256 3.10 9.72 14.48
CA LYS A 256 3.85 10.17 15.66
C LYS A 256 5.35 10.35 15.32
N PRO A 257 5.99 11.45 15.77
CA PRO A 257 5.34 12.68 16.24
C PRO A 257 4.49 13.33 15.14
N VAL A 258 3.49 14.13 15.51
CA VAL A 258 2.75 14.96 14.54
C VAL A 258 3.55 16.24 14.31
N PRO A 259 3.97 16.57 13.06
CA PRO A 259 4.65 17.83 12.78
C PRO A 259 3.85 19.03 13.24
N THR A 260 4.52 20.04 13.83
CA THR A 260 3.85 21.22 14.41
C THR A 260 3.10 22.04 13.36
N CYS A 261 3.59 22.04 12.12
CA CYS A 261 2.92 22.68 10.98
C CYS A 261 1.63 21.96 10.54
N MET A 262 1.45 20.68 10.87
CA MET A 262 0.41 19.86 10.23
C MET A 262 -1.02 20.34 10.49
N PRO A 263 -1.45 20.74 11.71
CA PRO A 263 -2.83 21.18 11.94
C PRO A 263 -3.24 22.40 11.12
N GLU A 264 -2.39 23.43 11.08
CA GLU A 264 -2.63 24.64 10.29
C GLU A 264 -2.74 24.30 8.80
N LYS A 265 -1.82 23.46 8.32
CA LYS A 265 -1.71 23.15 6.89
C LYS A 265 -2.77 22.19 6.41
N TYR A 266 -3.18 21.24 7.25
CA TYR A 266 -4.37 20.43 7.04
C TYR A 266 -5.60 21.30 6.83
N ALA A 267 -5.79 22.34 7.66
CA ALA A 267 -6.92 23.26 7.52
C ALA A 267 -6.82 24.11 6.25
N GLU A 268 -5.63 24.61 5.91
CA GLU A 268 -5.37 25.43 4.71
C GLU A 268 -5.68 24.69 3.40
N VAL A 269 -5.24 23.43 3.27
CA VAL A 269 -5.41 22.64 2.04
C VAL A 269 -6.70 21.81 2.04
N GLY A 270 -7.51 21.90 3.09
CA GLY A 270 -8.78 21.19 3.21
C GLY A 270 -8.68 19.71 3.61
N GLY A 271 -7.49 19.21 3.93
CA GLY A 271 -7.31 17.92 4.57
C GLY A 271 -6.11 17.10 4.10
N PHE A 272 -6.25 15.78 4.21
CA PHE A 272 -5.24 14.80 3.85
C PHE A 272 -5.90 13.68 3.07
N THR A 273 -5.33 13.31 1.92
CA THR A 273 -5.80 12.20 1.08
C THR A 273 -4.85 11.05 1.29
N THR A 274 -5.36 9.92 1.76
CA THR A 274 -4.60 8.68 1.90
C THR A 274 -5.11 7.62 0.96
N MET A 275 -4.27 6.64 0.63
CA MET A 275 -4.72 5.39 0.03
C MET A 275 -3.89 4.26 0.62
N HIS A 276 -4.54 3.28 1.25
CA HIS A 276 -3.86 2.11 1.78
C HIS A 276 -3.78 0.99 0.73
N ILE A 277 -2.63 0.30 0.70
CA ILE A 277 -2.35 -0.88 -0.13
C ILE A 277 -1.82 -2.00 0.78
N TYR A 278 -2.44 -3.18 0.71
CA TYR A 278 -2.14 -4.33 1.56
C TYR A 278 -1.71 -5.55 0.75
N PHE A 279 -0.72 -6.29 1.27
CA PHE A 279 -0.12 -7.45 0.62
C PHE A 279 -0.58 -8.80 1.18
N ASN A 280 -1.36 -8.86 2.27
CA ASN A 280 -1.65 -10.12 2.94
C ASN A 280 -3.11 -10.36 3.34
N THR A 281 -3.41 -11.66 3.45
CA THR A 281 -4.64 -12.28 3.95
C THR A 281 -5.20 -11.61 5.20
N ALA A 282 -6.51 -11.33 5.13
CA ALA A 282 -7.35 -10.85 6.20
C ALA A 282 -6.85 -9.55 6.86
N PRO A 283 -7.16 -8.37 6.28
CA PRO A 283 -6.92 -7.10 6.94
C PRO A 283 -7.50 -7.00 8.36
N TRP A 284 -8.50 -7.82 8.68
CA TRP A 284 -9.04 -8.01 10.03
C TRP A 284 -8.07 -8.66 11.03
N ASN A 285 -6.90 -9.16 10.59
CA ASN A 285 -5.82 -9.69 11.42
C ASN A 285 -4.63 -8.70 11.57
N LEU A 286 -4.83 -7.44 11.18
CA LEU A 286 -3.88 -6.34 11.42
C LEU A 286 -4.02 -5.86 12.86
N VAL A 287 -3.55 -6.71 13.77
CA VAL A 287 -3.40 -6.42 15.20
C VAL A 287 -1.93 -6.18 15.47
N CYS A 288 -1.61 -4.96 15.90
CA CYS A 288 -0.47 -4.80 16.78
C CYS A 288 -0.88 -5.32 18.17
#